data_AF-A0A4Y2N9Y8-F1
#
_entry.id   AF-A0A4Y2N9Y8-F1
#
_cell.length_a   1.000
_cell.length_b   1.000
_cell.length_c   1.000
_cell.angle_alpha   90.00
_cell.angle_beta   90.00
_cell.angle_gamma   90.00
#
_symmetry.space_group_name_H-M   'P 1'
#
loop_
_entity.id
_entity.type
_entity.pdbx_description
1 polymer ?
#
loop_
_entity_poly.entity_id
_entity_poly.type
_entity_poly.pdbx_seq_one_letter_code
_entity_poly.pdbx_strand_id
1 'polypeptide(L)'
;MLRQILDPDERVIQLTKLRTRKPLPFSLVELQRTPKSEEIFEIKHVNYLKVEVERYRGRNIVSHCYKCNWYHHKAGECESKARCLKCAGPHETNKCNITDRIPNPKCINCGETGNVDSFRGCRAFPKPSFTQQNRLINLNSQQRTFNTNANRVRDNFSYSRALNQHPLQEMAPRIPSIENSKPIDIPTNAFKDIAEELAELKNLMQEFPNLFSALKELKKARDTTEKLNILMKASDNSGTPVSG
;
A
#
# COMPACT_ATOMS: atom_id res chain seq x y z
N MET A 1 23.15 20.80 3.74
CA MET A 1 23.68 20.64 2.37
C MET A 1 22.89 21.50 1.37
N LEU A 2 21.56 21.35 1.24
CA LEU A 2 20.75 22.20 0.34
C LEU A 2 20.63 23.69 0.75
N ARG A 3 20.84 24.03 2.03
CA ARG A 3 20.79 25.41 2.54
C ARG A 3 21.89 26.36 2.03
N GLN A 4 22.84 25.86 1.23
CA GLN A 4 23.91 26.70 0.64
C GLN A 4 23.50 27.31 -0.71
N ILE A 5 22.43 26.80 -1.33
CA ILE A 5 21.95 27.21 -2.65
C ILE A 5 20.59 27.92 -2.56
N LEU A 6 19.87 27.64 -1.48
CA LEU A 6 18.51 28.11 -1.24
C LEU A 6 18.57 29.31 -0.30
N ASP A 7 17.72 30.30 -0.55
CA ASP A 7 17.59 31.48 0.30
C ASP A 7 17.23 31.05 1.74
N PRO A 8 17.64 31.80 2.77
CA PRO A 8 17.46 31.40 4.18
C PRO A 8 15.99 31.19 4.57
N ASP A 9 15.06 31.80 3.85
CA ASP A 9 13.61 31.70 4.07
C ASP A 9 12.97 30.47 3.37
N GLU A 10 13.72 29.73 2.57
CA GLU A 10 13.22 28.60 1.80
C GLU A 10 13.21 27.31 2.63
N ARG A 11 12.07 26.61 2.62
CA ARG A 11 11.85 25.47 3.50
C ARG A 11 12.25 24.17 2.80
N VAL A 12 13.24 23.49 3.37
CA VAL A 12 13.66 22.15 2.94
C VAL A 12 13.11 21.10 3.90
N ILE A 13 12.29 20.18 3.38
CA ILE A 13 11.64 19.11 4.11
C ILE A 13 12.27 17.76 3.70
N GLN A 14 13.01 17.15 4.62
CA GLN A 14 13.52 15.80 4.44
C GLN A 14 12.36 14.79 4.52
N LEU A 15 12.05 14.15 3.41
CA LEU A 15 10.98 13.15 3.37
C LEU A 15 11.46 11.82 3.97
N THR A 16 10.53 11.07 4.54
CA THR A 16 10.81 9.77 5.18
C THR A 16 9.90 8.67 4.63
N LYS A 17 10.38 7.42 4.62
CA LYS A 17 9.56 6.24 4.35
C LYS A 17 8.43 6.13 5.37
N LEU A 18 7.19 5.93 4.91
CA LEU A 18 6.01 5.91 5.77
C LEU A 18 6.11 4.87 6.90
N ARG A 19 6.52 3.64 6.58
CA ARG A 19 6.58 2.52 7.55
C ARG A 19 7.82 2.57 8.44
N THR A 20 9.00 2.77 7.85
CA THR A 20 10.27 2.64 8.58
C THR A 20 10.78 3.96 9.15
N ARG A 21 10.15 5.09 8.82
CA ARG A 21 10.58 6.47 9.16
C ARG A 21 12.00 6.84 8.74
N LYS A 22 12.69 5.96 8.00
CA LYS A 22 14.03 6.22 7.45
C LYS A 22 13.96 7.35 6.41
N PRO A 23 14.96 8.25 6.36
CA PRO A 23 15.04 9.29 5.34
C PRO A 23 15.02 8.72 3.91
N LEU A 24 14.34 9.41 3.01
CA LEU A 24 14.38 9.14 1.58
C LEU A 24 15.62 9.81 0.95
N PRO A 25 16.14 9.28 -0.16
CA PRO A 25 17.30 9.85 -0.85
C PRO A 25 16.99 11.17 -1.60
N PHE A 26 15.84 11.79 -1.34
CA PHE A 26 15.42 13.06 -1.90
C PHE A 26 14.69 13.89 -0.84
N SER A 27 14.67 15.21 -1.04
CA SER A 27 14.00 16.19 -0.18
C SER A 27 12.94 16.95 -0.97
N LEU A 28 11.93 17.46 -0.27
CA LEU A 28 10.97 18.41 -0.82
C LEU A 28 11.46 19.82 -0.49
N VAL A 29 11.53 20.69 -1.48
CA VAL A 29 11.86 22.10 -1.31
C VAL A 29 10.63 22.93 -1.61
N GLU A 30 10.20 23.75 -0.65
CA GLU A 30 9.09 24.70 -0.82
C GLU A 30 9.69 26.07 -1.16
N LEU A 31 9.36 26.58 -2.35
CA LEU A 31 9.84 27.85 -2.88
C LEU A 31 8.65 28.79 -3.13
N GLN A 32 8.85 30.08 -2.89
CA GLN A 32 7.91 31.09 -3.38
C GLN A 32 8.01 31.19 -4.89
N ARG A 33 6.86 31.29 -5.56
CA ARG A 33 6.80 31.32 -7.02
C ARG A 33 7.26 32.68 -7.55
N THR A 34 8.55 32.78 -7.85
CA THR A 34 9.20 33.94 -8.45
C THR A 34 9.92 33.52 -9.74
N PRO A 35 10.29 34.44 -10.65
CA PRO A 35 11.08 34.09 -11.83
C PRO A 35 12.39 33.36 -11.48
N LYS A 36 13.07 33.79 -10.42
CA LYS A 36 14.29 33.15 -9.89
C LYS A 36 14.07 31.69 -9.47
N SER A 37 12.90 31.38 -8.90
CA SER A 37 12.58 30.02 -8.48
C SER A 37 12.52 29.01 -9.64
N GLU A 38 12.43 29.47 -10.89
CA GLU A 38 12.49 28.58 -12.06
C GLU A 38 13.92 28.17 -12.42
N GLU A 39 14.93 28.95 -12.05
CA GLU A 39 16.35 28.64 -12.30
C GLU A 39 16.79 27.37 -11.56
N ILE A 40 16.10 26.99 -10.47
CA ILE A 40 16.40 25.77 -9.71
C ILE A 40 16.31 24.49 -10.57
N PHE A 41 15.49 24.49 -11.63
CA PHE A 41 15.34 23.34 -12.51
C PHE A 41 16.56 23.14 -13.44
N GLU A 42 17.43 24.13 -13.56
CA GLU A 42 18.66 24.05 -14.35
C GLU A 42 19.84 23.47 -13.56
N ILE A 43 19.70 23.36 -12.23
CA ILE A 43 20.74 22.86 -11.34
C ILE A 43 20.96 21.36 -11.56
N LYS A 44 22.15 21.00 -12.03
CA LYS A 44 22.59 19.61 -12.26
C LYS A 44 23.45 19.04 -11.14
N HIS A 45 24.06 19.92 -10.34
CA HIS A 45 24.98 19.54 -9.28
C HIS A 45 24.74 20.40 -8.04
N VAL A 46 24.74 19.75 -6.88
CA VAL A 46 24.75 20.40 -5.57
C VAL A 46 26.00 19.91 -4.87
N ASN A 47 26.97 20.81 -4.68
CA ASN A 47 28.32 20.46 -4.27
C ASN A 47 28.92 19.38 -5.19
N TYR A 48 29.37 18.26 -4.64
CA TYR A 48 29.93 17.13 -5.38
C TYR A 48 28.89 16.07 -5.78
N LEU A 49 27.59 16.34 -5.53
CA LEU A 49 26.51 15.42 -5.84
C LEU A 49 25.82 15.85 -7.13
N LYS A 50 25.72 14.92 -8.09
CA LYS A 50 24.83 15.05 -9.24
C LYS A 50 23.39 14.92 -8.75
N VAL A 51 22.54 15.89 -9.08
CA VAL A 51 21.13 15.93 -8.67
C VAL A 51 20.22 16.07 -9.88
N GLU A 52 18.98 15.67 -9.69
CA GLU A 52 17.87 15.90 -10.61
C GLU A 52 16.79 16.65 -9.84
N VAL A 53 16.36 17.80 -10.38
CA VAL A 53 15.34 18.64 -9.77
C VAL A 53 14.04 18.45 -10.55
N GLU A 54 13.06 17.81 -9.93
CA GLU A 54 11.75 17.61 -10.52
C GLU A 54 10.70 18.52 -9.88
N ARG A 55 9.75 19.01 -10.70
CA ARG A 55 8.56 19.69 -10.18
C ARG A 55 7.78 18.70 -9.29
N TYR A 56 7.41 19.15 -8.09
CA TYR A 56 6.61 18.33 -7.18
C TYR A 56 5.29 17.91 -7.83
N ARG A 57 5.11 16.60 -8.00
CA ARG A 57 3.87 16.01 -8.51
C ARG A 57 3.04 15.53 -7.32
N GLY A 58 2.22 16.43 -6.79
CA GLY A 58 1.25 16.11 -5.76
C GLY A 58 0.32 14.99 -6.20
N ARG A 59 -0.17 14.21 -5.23
CA ARG A 59 -1.25 13.26 -5.51
C ARG A 59 -2.52 14.08 -5.74
N ASN A 60 -3.16 13.91 -6.90
CA ASN A 60 -4.49 14.48 -7.13
C ASN A 60 -5.55 13.63 -6.41
N ILE A 61 -5.50 13.64 -5.08
CA ILE A 61 -6.50 13.01 -4.22
C ILE A 61 -7.56 14.07 -4.00
N VAL A 62 -8.81 13.73 -4.34
CA VAL A 62 -9.98 14.49 -3.93
C VAL A 62 -9.99 14.52 -2.40
N SER A 63 -9.63 15.66 -1.83
CA SER A 63 -9.70 15.88 -0.39
C SER A 63 -11.16 16.02 0.01
N HIS A 64 -11.48 15.49 1.18
CA HIS A 64 -12.81 15.60 1.78
C HIS A 64 -12.66 16.39 3.08
N CYS A 65 -13.43 17.47 3.20
CA CYS A 65 -13.37 18.39 4.34
C CYS A 65 -14.12 17.80 5.54
N TYR A 66 -13.43 17.58 6.67
CA TYR A 66 -14.06 17.00 7.86
C TYR A 66 -15.09 17.90 8.56
N LYS A 67 -15.14 19.20 8.25
CA LYS A 67 -16.10 20.15 8.80
C LYS A 67 -17.42 20.13 8.04
N CYS A 68 -17.38 20.40 6.73
CA CYS A 68 -18.58 20.55 5.90
C CYS A 68 -18.86 19.35 4.98
N ASN A 69 -17.98 18.35 4.94
CA ASN A 69 -18.08 17.14 4.12
C ASN A 69 -18.25 17.44 2.60
N TRP A 70 -17.69 18.56 2.15
CA TRP A 70 -17.49 18.88 0.73
C TRP A 70 -16.08 18.54 0.30
N TYR A 71 -15.85 18.58 -1.01
CA TYR A 71 -14.60 18.19 -1.63
C TYR A 71 -13.64 19.37 -1.87
N HIS A 72 -12.37 19.06 -2.13
CA HIS A 72 -11.31 19.97 -2.61
C HIS A 72 -10.80 21.03 -1.62
N HIS A 73 -11.06 20.90 -0.32
CA HIS A 73 -10.48 21.77 0.70
C HIS A 73 -10.31 21.05 2.04
N LYS A 74 -9.57 21.67 2.96
CA LYS A 74 -9.31 21.14 4.31
C LYS A 74 -10.20 21.84 5.33
N ALA A 75 -10.43 21.19 6.47
CA ALA A 75 -11.27 21.72 7.54
C ALA A 75 -10.73 23.04 8.15
N GLY A 76 -9.42 23.21 8.24
CA GLY A 76 -8.79 24.41 8.81
C GLY A 76 -8.99 25.68 7.97
N GLU A 77 -9.23 25.52 6.67
CA GLU A 77 -9.48 26.61 5.71
C GLU A 77 -10.98 26.71 5.35
N CYS A 78 -11.83 25.97 6.06
CA CYS A 78 -13.24 25.84 5.72
C CYS A 78 -14.10 26.84 6.49
N GLU A 79 -14.68 27.81 5.79
CA GLU A 79 -15.62 28.77 6.36
C GLU A 79 -17.08 28.30 6.30
N SER A 80 -17.36 27.22 5.57
CA SER A 80 -18.70 26.65 5.42
C SER A 80 -19.28 26.14 6.75
N LYS A 81 -20.62 26.14 6.84
CA LYS A 81 -21.35 25.53 7.96
C LYS A 81 -21.03 24.03 8.04
N ALA A 82 -20.90 23.53 9.28
CA ALA A 82 -20.66 22.12 9.50
C ALA A 82 -21.85 21.27 9.06
N ARG A 83 -21.58 20.09 8.49
CA ARG A 83 -22.60 19.14 8.04
C ARG A 83 -22.20 17.77 8.53
N CYS A 84 -23.08 17.06 9.22
CA CYS A 84 -22.76 15.75 9.75
C CYS A 84 -22.90 14.66 8.68
N LEU A 85 -21.87 13.83 8.52
CA LEU A 85 -21.87 12.73 7.56
C LEU A 85 -22.91 11.64 7.86
N LYS A 86 -23.32 11.52 9.13
CA LYS A 86 -24.24 10.48 9.63
C LYS A 86 -25.71 10.87 9.47
N CYS A 87 -26.06 12.10 9.85
CA CYS A 87 -27.45 12.56 9.93
C CYS A 87 -27.76 13.83 9.12
N ALA A 88 -26.79 14.36 8.37
CA ALA A 88 -26.90 15.62 7.62
C ALA A 88 -27.19 16.89 8.48
N GLY A 89 -27.12 16.80 9.81
CA GLY A 89 -27.37 17.92 10.72
C GLY A 89 -26.26 19.00 10.73
N PRO A 90 -26.53 20.18 11.32
CA PRO A 90 -25.63 21.34 11.33
C PRO A 90 -24.52 21.24 12.40
N HIS A 91 -23.80 20.13 12.42
CA HIS A 91 -22.69 19.87 13.33
C HIS A 91 -21.61 19.01 12.65
N GLU A 92 -20.41 19.00 13.20
CA GLU A 92 -19.33 18.12 12.74
C GLU A 92 -19.64 16.66 13.09
N THR A 93 -19.22 15.72 12.25
CA THR A 93 -19.51 14.28 12.40
C THR A 93 -19.04 13.69 13.75
N ASN A 94 -17.98 14.23 14.34
CA ASN A 94 -17.44 13.86 15.65
C ASN A 94 -18.35 14.24 16.83
N LYS A 95 -19.22 15.25 16.67
CA LYS A 95 -20.17 15.75 17.67
C LYS A 95 -21.57 15.17 17.48
N CYS A 96 -21.71 14.15 16.63
CA CYS A 96 -23.00 13.53 16.36
C CYS A 96 -23.40 12.55 17.46
N ASN A 97 -24.65 12.61 17.90
CA ASN A 97 -25.22 11.68 18.88
C ASN A 97 -25.29 10.23 18.36
N ILE A 98 -25.31 10.04 17.04
CA ILE A 98 -25.30 8.71 16.44
C ILE A 98 -23.87 8.15 16.52
N THR A 99 -23.64 7.19 17.41
CA THR A 99 -22.38 6.47 17.54
C THR A 99 -22.37 5.15 16.77
N ASP A 100 -23.54 4.53 16.64
CA ASP A 100 -23.69 3.19 16.08
C ASP A 100 -23.63 3.17 14.54
N ARG A 101 -23.47 1.96 14.00
CA ARG A 101 -23.47 1.72 12.55
C ARG A 101 -24.88 1.93 11.99
N ILE A 102 -25.02 2.86 11.07
CA ILE A 102 -26.26 3.07 10.32
C ILE A 102 -26.35 1.99 9.22
N PRO A 103 -27.39 1.14 9.19
CA PRO A 103 -27.49 0.04 8.23
C PRO A 103 -27.65 0.55 6.79
N ASN A 104 -28.49 1.58 6.59
CA ASN A 104 -28.73 2.21 5.29
C ASN A 104 -28.43 3.72 5.37
N PRO A 105 -27.16 4.12 5.34
CA PRO A 105 -26.81 5.53 5.42
C PRO A 105 -27.28 6.26 4.17
N LYS A 106 -27.68 7.53 4.33
CA LYS A 106 -27.99 8.43 3.22
C LYS A 106 -26.79 9.34 2.96
N CYS A 107 -26.33 9.39 1.72
CA CYS A 107 -25.26 10.28 1.31
C CYS A 107 -25.74 11.74 1.39
N ILE A 108 -24.97 12.59 2.05
CA ILE A 108 -25.32 14.00 2.23
C ILE A 108 -25.17 14.83 0.94
N ASN A 109 -24.36 14.39 -0.04
CA ASN A 109 -24.11 15.15 -1.27
C ASN A 109 -24.93 14.62 -2.45
N CYS A 110 -25.14 13.30 -2.58
CA CYS A 110 -25.97 12.74 -3.66
C CYS A 110 -27.41 12.41 -3.26
N GLY A 111 -27.71 12.33 -1.96
CA GLY A 111 -29.03 12.00 -1.43
C GLY A 111 -29.44 10.52 -1.53
N GLU A 112 -28.63 9.66 -2.16
CA GLU A 112 -28.92 8.22 -2.29
C GLU A 112 -28.68 7.48 -0.97
N THR A 113 -29.46 6.43 -0.75
CA THR A 113 -29.32 5.52 0.39
C THR A 113 -28.43 4.33 0.03
N GLY A 114 -27.73 3.79 1.02
CA GLY A 114 -26.85 2.63 0.87
C GLY A 114 -25.36 2.99 0.80
N ASN A 115 -25.03 4.28 0.71
CA ASN A 115 -23.66 4.75 0.81
C ASN A 115 -23.54 6.07 1.58
N VAL A 116 -22.37 6.26 2.16
CA VAL A 116 -21.96 7.51 2.81
C VAL A 116 -21.26 8.40 1.78
N ASP A 117 -21.17 9.71 2.00
CA ASP A 117 -20.47 10.61 1.07
C ASP A 117 -18.95 10.32 0.95
N SER A 118 -18.34 9.73 1.97
CA SER A 118 -16.96 9.25 1.89
C SER A 118 -16.75 8.08 0.92
N PHE A 119 -17.82 7.49 0.38
CA PHE A 119 -17.75 6.40 -0.58
C PHE A 119 -17.34 6.92 -1.97
N ARG A 120 -16.17 6.46 -2.46
CA ARG A 120 -15.61 6.91 -3.75
C ARG A 120 -16.41 6.47 -4.98
N GLY A 121 -17.33 5.51 -4.83
CA GLY A 121 -18.25 5.10 -5.90
C GLY A 121 -19.52 5.94 -5.97
N CYS A 122 -19.70 6.94 -5.08
CA CYS A 122 -20.85 7.82 -5.09
C CYS A 122 -20.91 8.64 -6.39
N ARG A 123 -22.11 8.83 -6.96
CA ARG A 123 -22.31 9.65 -8.17
C ARG A 123 -21.89 11.12 -8.00
N ALA A 124 -21.99 11.65 -6.78
CA ALA A 124 -21.59 13.02 -6.45
C ALA A 124 -20.09 13.15 -6.15
N PHE A 125 -19.36 12.04 -6.07
CA PHE A 125 -17.93 12.07 -5.83
C PHE A 125 -17.21 12.65 -7.06
N PRO A 126 -16.37 13.69 -6.90
CA PRO A 126 -15.64 14.29 -8.02
C PRO A 126 -14.77 13.26 -8.73
N LYS A 127 -14.99 13.10 -10.03
CA LYS A 127 -14.18 12.23 -10.88
C LYS A 127 -13.02 13.05 -11.44
N PRO A 128 -11.75 12.68 -11.16
CA PRO A 128 -10.62 13.30 -11.84
C PRO A 128 -10.68 12.97 -13.34
N SER A 129 -10.14 13.84 -14.19
CA SER A 129 -10.21 13.68 -15.65
C SER A 129 -9.53 12.38 -16.14
N PHE A 130 -9.89 11.89 -17.33
CA PHE A 130 -9.45 10.59 -17.88
C PHE A 130 -7.92 10.43 -17.98
N THR A 131 -7.16 11.49 -18.32
CA THR A 131 -5.67 11.47 -18.29
C THR A 131 -5.10 11.25 -16.88
N GLN A 132 -5.91 11.49 -15.84
CA GLN A 132 -5.56 11.37 -14.43
C GLN A 132 -6.06 10.06 -13.79
N GLN A 133 -7.13 9.45 -14.33
CA GLN A 133 -7.61 8.12 -13.89
C GLN A 133 -6.55 7.03 -14.12
N ASN A 134 -5.85 7.04 -15.26
CA ASN A 134 -4.77 6.08 -15.54
C ASN A 134 -3.61 6.16 -14.54
N ARG A 135 -3.35 7.34 -13.93
CA ARG A 135 -2.34 7.49 -12.87
C ARG A 135 -2.82 6.91 -11.54
N LEU A 136 -4.08 7.11 -11.16
CA LEU A 136 -4.66 6.58 -9.93
C LEU A 136 -4.80 5.05 -9.97
N ILE A 137 -5.15 4.49 -11.14
CA ILE A 137 -5.25 3.03 -11.34
C ILE A 137 -3.86 2.39 -11.29
N ASN A 138 -2.84 2.97 -11.95
CA ASN A 138 -1.46 2.46 -11.86
C ASN A 138 -0.87 2.60 -10.45
N LEU A 139 -1.19 3.66 -9.69
CA LEU A 139 -0.68 3.84 -8.32
C LEU A 139 -1.33 2.88 -7.29
N ASN A 140 -2.56 2.43 -7.54
CA ASN A 140 -3.23 1.44 -6.69
C ASN A 140 -2.92 -0.01 -7.11
N SER A 141 -2.68 -0.30 -8.40
CA SER A 141 -2.24 -1.64 -8.84
C SER A 141 -0.76 -1.87 -8.53
N GLN A 142 0.05 -0.82 -8.52
CA GLN A 142 1.39 -0.82 -7.94
C GLN A 142 1.27 -0.71 -6.42
N GLN A 143 0.88 -1.80 -5.75
CA GLN A 143 1.56 -2.11 -4.49
C GLN A 143 3.05 -2.13 -4.85
N ARG A 144 3.72 -0.99 -4.70
CA ARG A 144 5.15 -0.88 -5.00
C ARG A 144 5.82 -1.87 -4.06
N THR A 145 6.18 -3.04 -4.58
CA THR A 145 7.25 -3.83 -4.02
C THR A 145 8.47 -2.92 -4.15
N PHE A 146 8.71 -2.13 -3.11
CA PHE A 146 9.98 -1.46 -2.94
C PHE A 146 10.99 -2.59 -2.87
N ASN A 147 11.61 -2.91 -4.01
CA ASN A 147 12.67 -3.89 -4.06
C ASN A 147 13.84 -3.28 -3.29
N THR A 148 13.94 -3.62 -2.00
CA THR A 148 14.99 -3.15 -1.10
C THR A 148 16.38 -3.54 -1.59
N ASN A 149 16.47 -4.46 -2.55
CA ASN A 149 17.72 -4.98 -3.08
C ASN A 149 18.27 -4.18 -4.27
N ALA A 150 17.48 -3.27 -4.88
CA ALA A 150 17.94 -2.49 -6.03
C ALA A 150 19.07 -1.48 -5.70
N ASN A 151 19.26 -1.17 -4.41
CA ASN A 151 20.35 -0.32 -3.92
C ASN A 151 21.01 -0.94 -2.68
N ARG A 152 21.32 -2.24 -2.72
CA ARG A 152 22.33 -2.76 -1.79
C ARG A 152 23.68 -2.25 -2.26
N VAL A 153 24.12 -1.14 -1.66
CA VAL A 153 25.56 -0.86 -1.50
C VAL A 153 26.16 -2.16 -0.97
N ARG A 154 27.18 -2.71 -1.66
CA ARG A 154 27.85 -3.93 -1.23
C ARG A 154 28.30 -3.74 0.22
N ASP A 155 27.70 -4.48 1.14
CA ASP A 155 28.19 -4.56 2.51
C ASP A 155 29.65 -5.04 2.41
N ASN A 156 30.58 -4.23 2.93
CA ASN A 156 32.06 -4.31 2.88
C ASN A 156 32.82 -3.29 2.00
N PHE A 157 32.15 -2.37 1.31
CA PHE A 157 32.84 -1.30 0.57
C PHE A 157 32.76 0.05 1.30
N SER A 158 33.81 0.38 2.07
CA SER A 158 33.99 1.74 2.63
C SER A 158 34.51 2.69 1.57
N TYR A 159 34.01 3.94 1.52
CA TYR A 159 34.48 5.00 0.61
C TYR A 159 36.01 5.21 0.69
N SER A 160 36.60 5.01 1.87
CA SER A 160 38.05 5.10 2.10
C SER A 160 38.88 4.08 1.32
N ARG A 161 38.30 2.96 0.85
CA ARG A 161 39.00 1.97 0.02
C ARG A 161 39.12 2.37 -1.45
N ALA A 162 38.28 3.27 -1.94
CA ALA A 162 38.28 3.70 -3.34
C ALA A 162 39.43 4.65 -3.71
N LEU A 163 40.15 5.19 -2.71
CA LEU A 163 41.18 6.21 -2.89
C LEU A 163 42.62 5.70 -2.69
N ASN A 164 42.82 4.43 -2.33
CA ASN A 164 44.16 3.87 -2.12
C ASN A 164 44.58 2.99 -3.32
N GLN A 165 45.43 3.54 -4.19
CA GLN A 165 46.16 2.77 -5.21
C GLN A 165 47.53 2.35 -4.64
N HIS A 166 47.65 1.18 -4.02
CA HIS A 166 48.94 0.52 -3.86
C HIS A 166 48.81 -1.02 -3.84
N PRO A 167 49.78 -1.77 -4.41
CA PRO A 167 49.70 -3.22 -4.51
C PRO A 167 50.20 -3.95 -3.25
N LEU A 168 49.39 -4.92 -2.82
CA LEU A 168 49.65 -6.14 -2.03
C LEU A 168 50.63 -6.14 -0.84
N GLN A 169 50.09 -6.49 0.34
CA GLN A 169 50.59 -7.61 1.15
C GLN A 169 49.44 -8.20 1.98
N GLU A 170 48.99 -9.41 1.64
CA GLU A 170 48.15 -10.23 2.50
C GLU A 170 49.04 -10.89 3.55
N MET A 171 48.66 -10.78 4.82
CA MET A 171 49.15 -11.70 5.85
C MET A 171 47.98 -12.26 6.66
N ALA A 172 47.95 -13.60 6.66
CA ALA A 172 47.07 -14.56 7.34
C ALA A 172 45.67 -14.81 6.72
N PRO A 173 45.34 -16.06 6.32
CA PRO A 173 43.99 -16.45 5.93
C PRO A 173 43.07 -16.42 7.16
N ARG A 174 41.90 -15.78 7.05
CA ARG A 174 40.80 -16.04 7.98
C ARG A 174 40.10 -17.32 7.55
N ILE A 175 39.89 -18.19 8.53
CA ILE A 175 39.13 -19.44 8.47
C ILE A 175 37.73 -19.16 7.86
N PRO A 176 37.26 -19.92 6.87
CA PRO A 176 35.91 -19.74 6.33
C PRO A 176 34.86 -20.24 7.33
N SER A 177 34.00 -19.32 7.79
CA SER A 177 32.71 -19.67 8.38
C SER A 177 31.79 -20.13 7.24
N ILE A 178 31.29 -21.37 7.34
CA ILE A 178 30.33 -21.95 6.41
C ILE A 178 28.98 -21.25 6.63
N GLU A 179 28.66 -20.28 5.78
CA GLU A 179 27.27 -19.85 5.55
C GLU A 179 26.85 -20.32 4.15
N ASN A 180 26.37 -21.56 4.10
CA ASN A 180 25.63 -22.06 2.95
C ASN A 180 24.28 -21.33 2.88
N SER A 181 24.17 -20.33 2.01
CA SER A 181 22.89 -20.00 1.38
C SER A 181 23.10 -19.72 -0.10
N LYS A 182 22.96 -20.77 -0.92
CA LYS A 182 22.78 -20.61 -2.36
C LYS A 182 21.45 -19.88 -2.61
N PRO A 183 21.37 -18.96 -3.60
CA PRO A 183 20.09 -18.50 -4.10
C PRO A 183 19.38 -19.71 -4.72
N ILE A 184 18.16 -20.01 -4.27
CA ILE A 184 17.29 -20.98 -4.93
C ILE A 184 16.69 -20.26 -6.13
N ASP A 185 17.19 -20.56 -7.32
CA ASP A 185 16.50 -20.26 -8.57
C ASP A 185 15.27 -21.18 -8.63
N ILE A 186 14.09 -20.62 -8.38
CA ILE A 186 12.83 -21.37 -8.51
C ILE A 186 12.56 -21.53 -10.01
N PRO A 187 12.58 -22.75 -10.57
CA PRO A 187 12.30 -22.94 -11.98
C PRO A 187 10.82 -22.63 -12.25
N THR A 188 10.55 -21.99 -13.38
CA THR A 188 9.21 -21.56 -13.86
C THR A 188 8.17 -22.68 -13.88
N ASN A 189 8.63 -23.94 -13.90
CA ASN A 189 7.78 -25.15 -13.86
C ASN A 189 7.10 -25.33 -12.50
N ALA A 190 7.72 -24.91 -11.39
CA ALA A 190 7.15 -25.05 -10.05
C ALA A 190 5.83 -24.29 -9.88
N PHE A 191 5.65 -23.16 -10.59
CA PHE A 191 4.39 -22.42 -10.57
C PHE A 191 3.28 -23.07 -11.39
N LYS A 192 3.64 -23.84 -12.43
CA LYS A 192 2.67 -24.62 -13.22
C LYS A 192 2.24 -25.85 -12.44
N ASP A 193 3.19 -26.55 -11.82
CA ASP A 193 2.92 -27.74 -11.01
C ASP A 193 1.97 -27.40 -9.83
N ILE A 194 2.23 -26.29 -9.12
CA ILE A 194 1.33 -25.81 -8.06
C ILE A 194 -0.06 -25.44 -8.60
N ALA A 195 -0.14 -24.86 -9.80
CA ALA A 195 -1.43 -24.48 -10.38
C ALA A 195 -2.26 -25.72 -10.79
N GLU A 196 -1.59 -26.77 -11.27
CA GLU A 196 -2.22 -28.05 -11.61
C GLU A 196 -2.69 -28.79 -10.35
N GLU A 197 -1.86 -28.87 -9.30
CA GLU A 197 -2.24 -29.46 -8.01
C GLU A 197 -3.44 -28.74 -7.37
N LEU A 198 -3.48 -27.40 -7.45
CA LEU A 198 -4.60 -26.61 -6.95
C LEU A 198 -5.88 -26.81 -7.78
N ALA A 199 -5.76 -27.09 -9.08
CA ALA A 199 -6.90 -27.38 -9.94
C ALA A 199 -7.51 -28.75 -9.60
N GLU A 200 -6.68 -29.76 -9.36
CA GLU A 200 -7.15 -31.08 -8.90
C GLU A 200 -7.82 -30.99 -7.53
N LEU A 201 -7.22 -30.24 -6.58
CA LEU A 201 -7.81 -30.00 -5.28
C LEU A 201 -9.18 -29.30 -5.41
N LYS A 202 -9.30 -28.33 -6.31
CA LYS A 202 -10.55 -27.63 -6.57
C LYS A 202 -11.62 -28.60 -7.11
N ASN A 203 -11.28 -29.47 -8.04
CA ASN A 203 -12.20 -30.45 -8.61
C ASN A 203 -12.68 -31.43 -7.52
N LEU A 204 -11.77 -31.94 -6.68
CA LEU A 204 -12.10 -32.81 -5.55
C LEU A 204 -13.03 -32.12 -4.54
N MET A 205 -12.81 -30.83 -4.27
CA MET A 205 -13.69 -30.04 -3.40
C MET A 205 -15.08 -29.79 -4.01
N GLN A 206 -15.20 -29.80 -5.34
CA GLN A 206 -16.49 -29.71 -6.02
C GLN A 206 -17.24 -31.04 -6.01
N GLU A 207 -16.52 -32.15 -6.14
CA GLU A 207 -17.10 -33.50 -6.07
C GLU A 207 -17.58 -33.83 -4.66
N PHE A 208 -16.90 -33.34 -3.62
CA PHE A 208 -17.26 -33.61 -2.22
C PHE A 208 -17.45 -32.30 -1.42
N PRO A 209 -18.56 -31.57 -1.63
CA PRO A 209 -18.79 -30.28 -0.99
C PRO A 209 -18.85 -30.39 0.55
N ASN A 210 -19.25 -31.56 1.06
CA ASN A 210 -19.38 -31.85 2.49
C ASN A 210 -18.03 -32.13 3.17
N LEU A 211 -16.94 -32.28 2.41
CA LEU A 211 -15.59 -32.54 2.93
C LEU A 211 -15.10 -31.39 3.83
N PHE A 212 -15.41 -30.14 3.47
CA PHE A 212 -14.97 -28.98 4.25
C PHE A 212 -15.66 -28.90 5.62
N SER A 213 -16.95 -29.23 5.69
CA SER A 213 -17.68 -29.37 6.95
C SER A 213 -17.12 -30.52 7.78
N ALA A 214 -16.86 -31.67 7.16
CA ALA A 214 -16.31 -32.83 7.83
C ALA A 214 -14.92 -32.57 8.45
N LEU A 215 -14.04 -31.85 7.76
CA LEU A 215 -12.73 -31.44 8.31
C LEU A 215 -12.86 -30.55 9.55
N LYS A 216 -13.88 -29.67 9.59
CA LYS A 216 -14.15 -28.85 10.78
C LYS A 216 -14.70 -29.67 11.94
N GLU A 217 -15.50 -30.70 11.66
CA GLU A 217 -16.06 -31.59 12.67
C GLU A 217 -15.03 -32.60 13.21
N LEU A 218 -14.12 -33.09 12.36
CA LEU A 218 -12.99 -33.94 12.76
C LEU A 218 -12.10 -33.29 13.80
N LYS A 219 -11.93 -31.95 13.73
CA LYS A 219 -11.16 -31.19 14.72
C LYS A 219 -11.82 -31.17 16.11
N LYS A 220 -13.13 -31.42 16.17
CA LYS A 220 -13.93 -31.43 17.41
C LYS A 220 -14.16 -32.85 17.96
N ALA A 221 -14.13 -33.85 17.09
CA ALA A 221 -14.32 -35.26 17.44
C ALA A 221 -13.18 -35.79 18.31
N ARG A 222 -13.53 -36.47 19.40
CA ARG A 222 -12.57 -36.98 20.39
C ARG A 222 -12.30 -38.47 20.21
N ASP A 223 -13.28 -39.22 19.70
CA ASP A 223 -13.20 -40.67 19.54
C ASP A 223 -12.93 -41.10 18.09
N THR A 224 -12.29 -42.26 17.91
CA THR A 224 -11.92 -42.79 16.59
C THR A 224 -13.13 -43.23 15.78
N THR A 225 -14.15 -43.79 16.45
CA THR A 225 -15.42 -44.21 15.81
C THR A 225 -16.19 -43.01 15.25
N GLU A 226 -16.20 -41.90 15.98
CA GLU A 226 -16.83 -40.63 15.58
C GLU A 226 -16.13 -40.03 14.36
N LYS A 227 -14.79 -40.05 14.35
CA LYS A 227 -13.99 -39.61 13.19
C LYS A 227 -14.27 -40.44 11.93
N LEU A 228 -14.38 -41.76 12.07
CA LEU A 228 -14.70 -42.66 10.95
C LEU A 228 -16.11 -42.40 10.40
N ASN A 229 -17.10 -42.16 11.25
CA ASN A 229 -18.46 -41.81 10.83
C ASN A 229 -18.53 -40.46 10.11
N ILE A 230 -17.78 -39.45 10.57
CA ILE A 230 -17.71 -38.14 9.91
C ILE A 230 -17.10 -38.26 8.51
N LEU A 231 -16.05 -39.08 8.35
CA LEU A 231 -15.42 -39.32 7.05
C LEU A 231 -16.37 -40.08 6.09
N MET A 232 -17.07 -41.09 6.59
CA MET A 232 -18.01 -41.89 5.79
C MET A 232 -19.17 -41.05 5.24
N LYS A 233 -19.73 -40.15 6.07
CA LYS A 233 -20.75 -39.19 5.65
C LYS A 233 -20.23 -38.13 4.67
N ALA A 234 -18.94 -37.81 4.73
CA ALA A 234 -18.33 -36.83 3.83
C ALA A 234 -18.08 -37.40 2.43
N SER A 235 -17.89 -38.73 2.33
CA SER A 235 -17.68 -39.46 1.07
C SER A 235 -18.98 -39.86 0.35
N ASP A 236 -20.13 -39.78 1.02
CA ASP A 236 -21.42 -40.11 0.41
C ASP A 236 -21.92 -38.94 -0.47
N ASN A 237 -21.82 -39.12 -1.79
CA ASN A 237 -22.26 -38.16 -2.81
C ASN A 237 -23.78 -38.07 -3.02
N SER A 238 -24.58 -38.48 -2.02
CA SER A 238 -26.02 -38.29 -2.09
C SER A 238 -26.35 -36.80 -1.89
N GLY A 239 -26.44 -36.07 -3.00
CA GLY A 239 -26.96 -34.72 -3.03
C GLY A 239 -28.31 -34.71 -2.33
N THR A 240 -28.40 -34.08 -1.17
CA THR A 240 -29.68 -33.71 -0.58
C THR A 240 -30.24 -32.57 -1.44
N PRO A 241 -31.35 -32.76 -2.17
CA PRO A 241 -32.03 -31.64 -2.79
C PRO A 241 -32.56 -30.78 -1.65
N VAL A 242 -32.08 -29.54 -1.57
CA VAL A 242 -32.66 -28.51 -0.70
C VAL A 242 -34.10 -28.32 -1.16
N SER A 243 -35.06 -28.80 -0.36
CA SER A 243 -36.47 -28.48 -0.55
C SER A 243 -36.67 -26.98 -0.38
N GLY A 244 -37.08 -26.34 -1.46
CA GLY A 244 -37.76 -25.05 -1.53
C GLY A 244 -39.00 -25.21 -2.40
#